data_AF-A0A9D1DJ51-F1
#
_entry.id   AF-A0A9D1DJ51-F1
#
_cell.length_a   1.000
_cell.length_b   1.000
_cell.length_c   1.000
_cell.angle_alpha   90.00
_cell.angle_beta   90.00
_cell.angle_gamma   90.00
#
_symmetry.space_group_name_H-M   'P 1'
#
loop_
_entity.id
_entity.type
_entity.pdbx_description
1 polymer ?
#
loop_
_entity_poly.entity_id
_entity_poly.type
_entity_poly.pdbx_seq_one_letter_code
_entity_poly.pdbx_strand_id
1 'polypeptide(L)'
;MKHYRVLALVLALCLCLGIATVASAAPAATSFPDFDSTQWYASAVQAAVENGLLIGDNHGRLRPQDSITRAEMAAVLNRAFGTYKTTSIQRFRDVKTTDWFYKDLQMAYHMGTYEGTSASTMAPRRDISRQEAMTVVARALQLNLNRYRDTDLSDFSDACSISDWALPYVRAMVGAGYIQGRNGKLAPQDAITRAEFAQVFHNIIGTYLTEEGTYTESFTGNVLIRTGDVTLSNLTVDGDLIIGCGVAEEAVTLSNVTVTGRLVAWGGGTDAVFCNDGTKMPEVLVCRVDNAVKVIYDRDSTLAVYDDIQVGITARAKAFPETEVIFYDISDILEEQENLDQTVTDQQISVTIPADFFLEKEDLVAEGTLANHSEKDTYEIYLTVDGEPVTETATLAPGAALSGIRLLNTLSLGDYDATAHVTAIRDGAILGTLQVETAIHVAEQWNLGGDAA
;
A
#
# COMPACT_ATOMS: atom_id res chain seq x y z
N MET A 1 67.74 -7.25 5.03
CA MET A 1 66.35 -7.61 4.63
C MET A 1 65.44 -8.02 5.79
N LYS A 2 65.91 -8.65 6.88
CA LYS A 2 65.04 -9.03 8.03
C LYS A 2 64.57 -7.85 8.90
N HIS A 3 65.38 -6.83 9.13
CA HIS A 3 65.01 -5.69 9.99
C HIS A 3 63.94 -4.76 9.38
N TYR A 4 63.94 -4.58 8.06
CA TYR A 4 62.92 -3.78 7.36
C TYR A 4 61.53 -4.46 7.34
N ARG A 5 61.48 -5.79 7.44
CA ARG A 5 60.22 -6.56 7.49
C ARG A 5 59.53 -6.46 8.86
N VAL A 6 60.31 -6.40 9.94
CA VAL A 6 59.77 -6.22 11.30
C VAL A 6 59.29 -4.77 11.50
N LEU A 7 60.03 -3.78 10.97
CA LEU A 7 59.63 -2.38 11.03
C LEU A 7 58.34 -2.12 10.23
N ALA A 8 58.18 -2.75 9.06
CA ALA A 8 56.96 -2.66 8.26
C ALA A 8 55.73 -3.32 8.94
N LEU A 9 55.93 -4.43 9.65
CA LEU A 9 54.87 -5.09 10.43
C LEU A 9 54.42 -4.27 11.65
N VAL A 10 55.35 -3.58 12.33
CA VAL A 10 55.02 -2.69 13.45
C VAL A 10 54.34 -1.40 12.95
N LEU A 11 54.76 -0.84 11.81
CA LEU A 11 54.09 0.32 11.21
C LEU A 11 52.67 0.00 10.71
N ALA A 12 52.48 -1.19 10.12
CA ALA A 12 51.16 -1.66 9.69
C ALA A 12 50.23 -1.90 10.89
N LEU A 13 50.74 -2.44 11.99
CA LEU A 13 49.96 -2.62 13.22
C LEU A 13 49.58 -1.26 13.85
N CYS A 14 50.48 -0.27 13.86
CA CYS A 14 50.19 1.08 14.37
C CYS A 14 49.21 1.88 13.48
N LEU A 15 49.14 1.60 12.18
CA LEU A 15 48.14 2.20 11.28
C LEU A 15 46.75 1.57 11.45
N CYS A 16 46.66 0.31 11.87
CA CYS A 16 45.38 -0.35 12.15
C CYS A 16 44.77 -0.01 13.53
N LEU A 17 45.56 0.49 14.49
CA LEU A 17 45.05 0.91 15.80
C LEU A 17 44.61 2.38 15.87
N GLY A 18 44.81 3.17 14.82
CA GLY A 18 44.55 4.61 14.80
C GLY A 18 43.13 5.04 14.39
N ILE A 19 42.26 4.10 13.98
CA ILE A 19 40.89 4.39 13.56
C ILE A 19 39.95 3.31 14.10
N ALA A 20 39.95 3.12 15.42
CA ALA A 20 38.70 2.77 16.08
C ALA A 20 38.02 4.11 16.38
N THR A 21 37.25 4.63 15.42
CA THR A 21 36.17 5.54 15.79
C THR A 21 35.33 4.77 16.78
N VAL A 22 35.43 5.13 18.06
CA VAL A 22 34.49 4.65 19.06
C VAL A 22 33.16 5.21 18.56
N ALA A 23 32.36 4.38 17.88
CA ALA A 23 30.98 4.67 17.63
C ALA A 23 30.39 4.86 19.03
N SER A 24 30.21 6.13 19.42
CA SER A 24 29.59 6.42 20.71
C SER A 24 28.15 5.96 20.57
N ALA A 25 27.86 4.79 21.10
CA ALA A 25 26.49 4.30 21.22
C ALA A 25 25.62 5.42 21.80
N ALA A 26 24.41 5.59 21.28
CA ALA A 26 23.47 6.54 21.84
C ALA A 26 23.31 6.25 23.34
N PRO A 27 23.31 7.28 24.21
CA PRO A 27 23.14 7.06 25.64
C PRO A 27 21.78 6.41 25.90
N ALA A 28 21.70 5.45 26.83
CA ALA A 28 20.42 4.93 27.27
C ALA A 28 19.63 6.02 28.01
N ALA A 29 18.30 6.06 27.89
CA ALA A 29 17.51 7.09 28.58
C ALA A 29 17.67 7.09 30.10
N THR A 30 17.97 5.93 30.69
CA THR A 30 18.28 5.77 32.12
C THR A 30 19.57 6.46 32.56
N SER A 31 20.42 6.92 31.63
CA SER A 31 21.59 7.73 31.98
C SER A 31 21.25 9.18 32.33
N PHE A 32 20.03 9.63 32.04
CA PHE A 32 19.59 10.99 32.34
C PHE A 32 18.91 11.04 33.71
N PRO A 33 19.32 11.95 34.61
CA PRO A 33 18.88 11.95 36.02
C PRO A 33 17.42 12.37 36.22
N ASP A 34 16.80 12.97 35.20
CA ASP A 34 15.41 13.41 35.19
C ASP A 34 14.50 12.52 34.31
N PHE A 35 15.02 11.37 33.86
CA PHE A 35 14.21 10.31 33.28
C PHE A 35 13.65 9.42 34.39
N ASP A 36 12.33 9.21 34.36
CA ASP A 36 11.62 8.32 35.29
C ASP A 36 10.90 7.24 34.48
N SER A 37 11.38 6.00 34.61
CA SER A 37 10.88 4.84 33.88
C SER A 37 9.47 4.41 34.29
N THR A 38 8.92 4.98 35.37
CA THR A 38 7.56 4.69 35.86
C THR A 38 6.50 5.65 35.30
N GLN A 39 6.93 6.70 34.60
CA GLN A 39 6.02 7.70 34.02
C GLN A 39 5.40 7.23 32.70
N TRP A 40 4.24 7.80 32.37
CA TRP A 40 3.51 7.51 31.12
C TRP A 40 4.35 7.74 29.86
N TYR A 41 5.33 8.66 29.91
CA TYR A 41 6.18 9.01 28.77
C TYR A 41 7.42 8.13 28.64
N ALA A 42 7.66 7.19 29.57
CA ALA A 42 8.93 6.48 29.69
C ALA A 42 9.34 5.80 28.38
N SER A 43 8.44 5.00 27.78
CA SER A 43 8.72 4.29 26.52
C SER A 43 8.99 5.24 25.36
N ALA A 44 8.22 6.31 25.23
CA ALA A 44 8.37 7.26 24.14
C ALA A 44 9.65 8.08 24.26
N VAL A 45 9.98 8.58 25.45
CA VAL A 45 11.23 9.32 25.70
C VAL A 45 12.43 8.40 25.55
N GLN A 46 12.32 7.14 25.99
CA GLN A 46 13.37 6.14 25.80
C GLN A 46 13.65 5.91 24.31
N ALA A 47 12.61 5.60 23.53
CA ALA A 47 12.74 5.39 22.09
C ALA A 47 13.32 6.64 21.40
N ALA A 48 12.88 7.84 21.79
CA ALA A 48 13.40 9.08 21.22
C ALA A 48 14.88 9.31 21.53
N VAL A 49 15.36 8.93 22.72
CA VAL A 49 16.77 9.05 23.10
C VAL A 49 17.62 7.99 22.37
N GLU A 50 17.18 6.74 22.37
CA GLU A 50 17.90 5.61 21.75
C GLU A 50 18.04 5.81 20.24
N ASN A 51 17.03 6.40 19.58
CA ASN A 51 17.08 6.76 18.17
C ASN A 51 17.77 8.11 17.89
N GLY A 52 18.37 8.75 18.91
CA GLY A 52 19.10 10.01 18.78
C GLY A 52 18.23 11.22 18.43
N LEU A 53 16.91 11.13 18.63
CA LEU A 53 15.98 12.22 18.34
C LEU A 53 16.02 13.27 19.45
N LEU A 54 15.91 12.80 20.70
CA LEU A 54 15.95 13.63 21.89
C LEU A 54 17.33 13.56 22.53
N ILE A 55 17.97 14.72 22.66
CA ILE A 55 19.24 14.88 23.35
C ILE A 55 19.06 15.75 24.58
N GLY A 56 19.84 15.47 25.63
CA GLY A 56 19.83 16.27 26.86
C GLY A 56 20.48 17.64 26.70
N ASP A 57 20.23 18.50 27.68
CA ASP A 57 20.88 19.80 27.80
C ASP A 57 22.37 19.68 28.20
N ASN A 58 23.06 20.81 28.29
CA ASN A 58 24.47 20.87 28.71
C ASN A 58 24.70 20.43 30.17
N HIS A 59 23.64 20.14 30.93
CA HIS A 59 23.68 19.61 32.29
C HIS A 59 23.29 18.12 32.33
N GLY A 60 23.16 17.47 31.17
CA GLY A 60 22.81 16.07 31.05
C GLY A 60 21.37 15.76 31.43
N ARG A 61 20.43 16.71 31.27
CA ARG A 61 19.00 16.53 31.59
C ARG A 61 18.14 16.49 30.33
N LEU A 62 17.15 15.59 30.26
CA LEU A 62 16.21 15.49 29.14
C LEU A 62 15.11 16.54 29.16
N ARG A 63 14.77 17.04 30.34
CA ARG A 63 13.69 18.00 30.61
C ARG A 63 12.34 17.53 30.06
N PRO A 64 11.87 16.29 30.33
CA PRO A 64 10.71 15.71 29.66
C PRO A 64 9.42 16.53 29.85
N GLN A 65 9.25 17.15 31.02
CA GLN A 65 8.06 17.92 31.36
C GLN A 65 8.13 19.40 30.93
N ASP A 66 9.29 19.87 30.48
CA ASP A 66 9.42 21.24 30.01
C ASP A 66 8.75 21.41 28.65
N SER A 67 8.17 22.57 28.42
CA SER A 67 7.72 22.99 27.10
C SER A 67 8.90 23.01 26.12
N ILE A 68 8.65 22.51 24.91
CA ILE A 68 9.64 22.52 23.84
C ILE A 68 9.52 23.82 23.04
N THR A 69 10.65 24.45 22.76
CA THR A 69 10.69 25.63 21.89
C THR A 69 10.55 25.25 20.42
N ARG A 70 10.13 26.19 19.57
CA ARG A 70 10.10 26.02 18.11
C ARG A 70 11.45 25.58 17.54
N ALA A 71 12.56 26.11 18.08
CA ALA A 71 13.91 25.73 17.68
C ALA A 71 14.28 24.29 18.08
N GLU A 72 13.99 23.90 19.33
CA GLU A 72 14.25 22.53 19.80
C GLU A 72 13.42 21.50 19.03
N MET A 73 12.15 21.80 18.74
CA MET A 73 11.32 20.91 17.94
C MET A 73 11.85 20.76 16.51
N ALA A 74 12.30 21.83 15.87
CA ALA A 74 12.92 21.75 14.54
C ALA A 74 14.15 20.82 14.57
N ALA A 75 15.01 20.94 15.59
CA ALA A 75 16.18 20.09 15.73
C ALA A 75 15.82 18.61 15.91
N VAL A 76 14.80 18.28 16.72
CA VAL A 76 14.34 16.90 16.88
C VAL A 76 13.76 16.35 15.56
N LEU A 77 12.95 17.13 14.86
CA LEU A 77 12.38 16.74 13.57
C LEU A 77 13.47 16.46 12.52
N ASN A 78 14.47 17.34 12.41
CA ASN A 78 15.59 17.16 11.48
C ASN A 78 16.35 15.86 11.77
N ARG A 79 16.58 15.52 13.05
CA ARG A 79 17.20 14.23 13.44
C ARG A 79 16.31 13.03 13.11
N ALA A 80 15.00 13.18 13.23
CA ALA A 80 14.05 12.11 12.91
C ALA A 80 14.03 11.78 11.42
N PHE A 81 14.18 12.77 10.55
CA PHE A 81 14.19 12.56 9.09
C PHE A 81 15.61 12.48 8.50
N GLY A 82 16.66 12.71 9.28
CA GLY A 82 18.03 12.79 8.78
C GLY A 82 18.25 13.98 7.83
N THR A 83 17.55 15.09 8.06
CA THR A 83 17.64 16.27 7.19
C THR A 83 19.06 16.86 7.22
N TYR A 84 19.60 17.16 6.04
CA TYR A 84 20.97 17.65 5.88
C TYR A 84 21.08 18.90 5.00
N LYS A 85 20.11 19.11 4.08
CA LYS A 85 20.11 20.28 3.20
C LYS A 85 19.46 21.49 3.85
N THR A 86 20.04 22.65 3.57
CA THR A 86 19.64 23.94 4.13
C THR A 86 19.22 24.89 3.02
N THR A 87 18.40 25.89 3.38
CA THR A 87 18.14 27.04 2.52
C THR A 87 18.33 28.34 3.29
N SER A 88 18.39 29.47 2.58
CA SER A 88 18.57 30.77 3.22
C SER A 88 17.32 31.17 4.01
N ILE A 89 17.55 31.59 5.26
CA ILE A 89 16.51 32.10 6.17
C ILE A 89 16.80 33.53 6.62
N GLN A 90 17.71 34.24 5.93
CA GLN A 90 18.18 35.58 6.33
C GLN A 90 17.08 36.64 6.44
N ARG A 91 15.91 36.40 5.83
CA ARG A 91 14.74 37.28 5.96
C ARG A 91 14.20 37.36 7.38
N PHE A 92 14.45 36.37 8.22
CA PHE A 92 13.96 36.34 9.60
C PHE A 92 14.96 37.01 10.54
N ARG A 93 14.55 38.12 11.13
CA ARG A 93 15.44 39.04 11.85
C ARG A 93 15.80 38.58 13.26
N ASP A 94 15.02 37.65 13.80
CA ASP A 94 15.15 37.09 15.14
C ASP A 94 16.00 35.80 15.19
N VAL A 95 16.66 35.47 14.07
CA VAL A 95 17.50 34.29 13.91
C VAL A 95 18.90 34.74 13.46
N LYS A 96 19.89 34.61 14.34
CA LYS A 96 21.28 35.00 14.06
C LYS A 96 22.06 33.78 13.57
N THR A 97 23.03 33.98 12.68
CA THR A 97 23.92 32.92 12.17
C THR A 97 24.73 32.21 13.26
N THR A 98 24.88 32.85 14.43
CA THR A 98 25.56 32.31 15.61
C THR A 98 24.64 31.59 16.59
N ASP A 99 23.32 31.60 16.38
CA ASP A 99 22.39 30.83 17.20
C ASP A 99 22.61 29.33 16.97
N TRP A 100 22.59 28.52 18.04
CA TRP A 100 22.82 27.08 17.96
C TRP A 100 21.84 26.36 17.02
N PHE A 101 20.59 26.86 16.95
CA PHE A 101 19.51 26.32 16.13
C PHE A 101 19.48 26.90 14.71
N TYR A 102 20.42 27.78 14.33
CA TYR A 102 20.37 28.49 13.05
C TYR A 102 20.24 27.50 11.88
N LYS A 103 21.10 26.47 11.87
CA LYS A 103 21.07 25.41 10.85
C LYS A 103 19.79 24.59 10.91
N ASP A 104 19.30 24.24 12.10
CA ASP A 104 18.08 23.45 12.24
C ASP A 104 16.86 24.15 11.66
N LEU A 105 16.74 25.46 11.85
CA LEU A 105 15.68 26.24 11.23
C LEU A 105 15.84 26.35 9.71
N GLN A 106 17.08 26.42 9.20
CA GLN A 106 17.31 26.39 7.76
C GLN A 106 16.87 25.07 7.14
N MET A 107 17.15 23.94 7.81
CA MET A 107 16.77 22.60 7.38
C MET A 107 15.25 22.43 7.41
N ALA A 108 14.60 22.74 8.53
CA ALA A 108 13.15 22.58 8.66
C ALA A 108 12.36 23.52 7.74
N TYR A 109 12.84 24.76 7.55
CA TYR A 109 12.28 25.68 6.57
C TYR A 109 12.50 25.19 5.14
N HIS A 110 13.67 24.61 4.84
CA HIS A 110 13.91 23.98 3.54
C HIS A 110 13.01 22.77 3.33
N MET A 111 12.77 21.92 4.33
CA MET A 111 11.83 20.80 4.25
C MET A 111 10.38 21.26 4.05
N GLY A 112 10.07 22.53 4.37
CA GLY A 112 8.72 23.09 4.28
C GLY A 112 7.81 22.65 5.41
N THR A 113 8.37 22.03 6.45
CA THR A 113 7.66 21.67 7.67
C THR A 113 7.47 22.89 8.57
N TYR A 114 8.41 23.84 8.50
CA TYR A 114 8.35 25.10 9.23
C TYR A 114 8.05 26.30 8.33
N GLU A 115 7.22 27.19 8.86
CA GLU A 115 6.99 28.54 8.35
C GLU A 115 7.29 29.57 9.45
N GLY A 116 7.57 30.81 9.02
CA GLY A 116 7.69 31.92 9.95
C GLY A 116 6.35 32.26 10.59
N THR A 117 6.37 32.66 11.86
CA THR A 117 5.19 33.24 12.55
C THR A 117 4.75 34.56 11.94
N SER A 118 5.63 35.20 11.16
CA SER A 118 5.34 36.32 10.28
C SER A 118 6.29 36.27 9.08
N ALA A 119 6.15 37.22 8.14
CA ALA A 119 7.05 37.34 7.00
C ALA A 119 8.55 37.51 7.40
N SER A 120 8.84 38.00 8.60
CA SER A 120 10.20 38.33 9.05
C SER A 120 10.57 37.79 10.44
N THR A 121 9.75 36.89 11.02
CA THR A 121 9.96 36.35 12.37
C THR A 121 9.74 34.84 12.44
N MET A 122 10.70 34.07 12.97
CA MET A 122 10.57 32.63 13.22
C MET A 122 10.06 32.29 14.62
N ALA A 123 10.25 33.18 15.59
CA ALA A 123 10.01 33.01 17.01
C ALA A 123 10.69 31.75 17.61
N PRO A 124 12.01 31.55 17.43
CA PRO A 124 12.66 30.27 17.69
C PRO A 124 12.68 29.86 19.17
N ARG A 125 12.72 30.83 20.08
CA ARG A 125 12.76 30.61 21.53
C ARG A 125 11.37 30.59 22.18
N ARG A 126 10.31 30.77 21.41
CA ARG A 126 8.95 30.66 21.90
C ARG A 126 8.57 29.19 21.99
N ASP A 127 7.88 28.83 23.06
CA ASP A 127 7.26 27.51 23.19
C ASP A 127 6.24 27.29 22.07
N ILE A 128 6.31 26.13 21.43
CA ILE A 128 5.41 25.78 20.33
C ILE A 128 4.10 25.23 20.89
N SER A 129 2.98 25.73 20.39
CA SER A 129 1.67 25.22 20.78
C SER A 129 1.43 23.82 20.21
N ARG A 130 0.52 23.06 20.83
CA ARG A 130 0.16 21.71 20.38
C ARG A 130 -0.40 21.70 18.96
N GLN A 131 -1.22 22.68 18.58
CA GLN A 131 -1.74 22.76 17.21
C GLN A 131 -0.64 23.08 16.19
N GLU A 132 0.33 23.94 16.53
CA GLU A 132 1.49 24.22 15.66
C GLU A 132 2.37 22.97 15.49
N ALA A 133 2.61 22.23 16.58
CA ALA A 133 3.34 20.97 16.54
C ALA A 133 2.65 19.94 15.64
N MET A 134 1.33 19.77 15.77
CA MET A 134 0.54 18.88 14.91
C MET A 134 0.65 19.29 13.44
N THR A 135 0.60 20.58 13.13
CA THR A 135 0.79 21.08 11.76
C THR A 135 2.17 20.77 11.21
N VAL A 136 3.23 20.99 11.99
CA VAL A 136 4.61 20.68 11.60
C VAL A 136 4.77 19.19 11.29
N VAL A 137 4.25 18.31 12.16
CA VAL A 137 4.36 16.86 11.98
C VAL A 137 3.51 16.36 10.81
N ALA A 138 2.27 16.86 10.67
CA ALA A 138 1.41 16.50 9.55
C ALA A 138 2.04 16.86 8.19
N ARG A 139 2.76 17.99 8.12
CA ARG A 139 3.55 18.38 6.93
C ARG A 139 4.74 17.45 6.73
N ALA A 140 5.46 17.07 7.79
CA ALA A 140 6.59 16.15 7.67
C ALA A 140 6.17 14.75 7.17
N LEU A 141 4.99 14.27 7.59
CA LEU A 141 4.43 13.00 7.13
C LEU A 141 3.65 13.10 5.82
N GLN A 142 3.52 14.32 5.27
CA GLN A 142 2.70 14.62 4.10
C GLN A 142 1.30 13.99 4.19
N LEU A 143 0.60 14.19 5.32
CA LEU A 143 -0.73 13.60 5.49
C LEU A 143 -1.71 14.18 4.48
N ASN A 144 -2.53 13.31 3.89
CA ASN A 144 -3.57 13.72 2.96
C ASN A 144 -4.72 14.40 3.73
N LEU A 145 -4.73 15.74 3.72
CA LEU A 145 -5.72 16.53 4.45
C LEU A 145 -7.16 16.33 3.92
N ASN A 146 -7.32 15.97 2.65
CA ASN A 146 -8.64 15.71 2.07
C ASN A 146 -9.21 14.38 2.58
N ARG A 147 -8.37 13.34 2.71
CA ARG A 147 -8.76 12.04 3.27
C ARG A 147 -9.32 12.18 4.69
N TYR A 148 -8.78 13.10 5.47
CA TYR A 148 -9.17 13.32 6.87
C TYR A 148 -10.01 14.58 7.08
N ARG A 149 -10.55 15.18 6.02
CA ARG A 149 -11.32 16.43 6.14
C ARG A 149 -12.51 16.28 7.09
N ASP A 150 -13.14 15.11 7.09
CA ASP A 150 -14.39 14.85 7.79
C ASP A 150 -14.17 14.10 9.13
N THR A 151 -12.92 13.97 9.61
CA THR A 151 -12.61 13.37 10.93
C THR A 151 -13.44 14.01 12.04
N ASP A 152 -14.20 13.22 12.80
CA ASP A 152 -14.97 13.74 13.92
C ASP A 152 -14.04 14.13 15.09
N LEU A 153 -14.26 15.33 15.64
CA LEU A 153 -13.53 15.87 16.79
C LEU A 153 -14.47 16.12 17.98
N SER A 154 -15.73 15.67 17.92
CA SER A 154 -16.76 15.91 18.94
C SER A 154 -16.40 15.33 20.31
N ASP A 155 -15.55 14.31 20.35
CA ASP A 155 -14.99 13.72 21.57
C ASP A 155 -14.08 14.68 22.35
N PHE A 156 -13.62 15.77 21.72
CA PHE A 156 -12.76 16.77 22.34
C PHE A 156 -13.53 18.02 22.72
N SER A 157 -13.70 18.22 24.03
CA SER A 157 -14.47 19.35 24.59
C SER A 157 -13.94 20.74 24.23
N ASP A 158 -12.69 20.84 23.79
CA ASP A 158 -12.02 22.07 23.38
C ASP A 158 -11.73 22.15 21.88
N ALA A 159 -12.37 21.31 21.05
CA ALA A 159 -12.21 21.33 19.60
C ALA A 159 -12.51 22.70 18.97
N CYS A 160 -13.42 23.48 19.56
CA CYS A 160 -13.71 24.86 19.13
C CYS A 160 -12.56 25.85 19.37
N SER A 161 -11.54 25.48 20.15
CA SER A 161 -10.34 26.30 20.40
C SER A 161 -9.24 26.08 19.36
N ILE A 162 -9.44 25.18 18.40
CA ILE A 162 -8.50 24.98 17.28
C ILE A 162 -8.59 26.18 16.35
N SER A 163 -7.45 26.75 15.98
CA SER A 163 -7.42 27.82 14.99
C SER A 163 -7.78 27.29 13.60
N ASP A 164 -8.53 28.06 12.80
CA ASP A 164 -9.02 27.64 11.47
C ASP A 164 -7.90 27.11 10.56
N TRP A 165 -6.72 27.75 10.58
CA TRP A 165 -5.56 27.34 9.79
C TRP A 165 -4.97 26.00 10.23
N ALA A 166 -5.11 25.63 11.51
CA ALA A 166 -4.59 24.40 12.09
C ALA A 166 -5.57 23.23 11.95
N LEU A 167 -6.87 23.53 11.85
CA LEU A 167 -7.96 22.54 11.80
C LEU A 167 -7.72 21.38 10.82
N PRO A 168 -7.35 21.59 9.54
CA PRO A 168 -7.15 20.47 8.62
C PRO A 168 -6.01 19.54 9.06
N TYR A 169 -4.95 20.09 9.66
CA TYR A 169 -3.83 19.31 10.16
C TYR A 169 -4.17 18.55 11.44
N VAL A 170 -4.90 19.20 12.36
CA VAL A 170 -5.37 18.54 13.59
C VAL A 170 -6.29 17.37 13.24
N ARG A 171 -7.24 17.57 12.30
CA ARG A 171 -8.10 16.51 11.80
C ARG A 171 -7.32 15.35 11.16
N ALA A 172 -6.27 15.64 10.41
CA ALA A 172 -5.40 14.62 9.83
C ALA A 172 -4.62 13.83 10.89
N MET A 173 -4.05 14.51 11.89
CA MET A 173 -3.30 13.86 12.97
C MET A 173 -4.19 13.02 13.90
N VAL A 174 -5.42 13.47 14.16
CA VAL A 174 -6.42 12.69 14.91
C VAL A 174 -6.96 11.54 14.08
N GLY A 175 -7.35 11.80 12.83
CA GLY A 175 -7.94 10.79 11.94
C GLY A 175 -6.97 9.67 11.55
N ALA A 176 -5.67 9.96 11.50
CA ALA A 176 -4.63 8.96 11.34
C ALA A 176 -4.30 8.19 12.64
N GLY A 177 -4.96 8.53 13.77
CA GLY A 177 -4.75 7.86 15.06
C GLY A 177 -3.50 8.31 15.83
N TYR A 178 -2.73 9.28 15.33
CA TYR A 178 -1.48 9.71 15.94
C TYR A 178 -1.69 10.59 17.19
N ILE A 179 -2.83 11.26 17.29
CA ILE A 179 -3.21 12.10 18.43
C ILE A 179 -4.50 11.60 19.07
N GLN A 180 -4.43 11.29 20.36
CA GLN A 180 -5.56 10.83 21.18
C GLN A 180 -6.04 11.89 22.19
N GLY A 181 -5.33 13.02 22.30
CA GLY A 181 -5.59 14.06 23.30
C GLY A 181 -5.21 13.65 24.73
N ARG A 182 -5.66 14.43 25.72
CA ARG A 182 -5.51 14.17 27.15
C ARG A 182 -6.78 14.58 27.88
N ASN A 183 -7.35 13.69 28.69
CA ASN A 183 -8.56 13.96 29.49
C ASN A 183 -9.73 14.56 28.68
N GLY A 184 -10.01 14.01 27.49
CA GLY A 184 -11.09 14.50 26.61
C GLY A 184 -10.84 15.87 25.97
N LYS A 185 -9.56 16.26 25.84
CA LYS A 185 -9.12 17.55 25.26
C LYS A 185 -7.94 17.38 24.32
N LEU A 186 -7.88 18.23 23.30
CA LEU A 186 -6.71 18.36 22.41
C LEU A 186 -5.67 19.34 22.98
N ALA A 187 -6.13 20.31 23.77
CA ALA A 187 -5.36 21.42 24.30
C ALA A 187 -4.62 22.21 23.20
N PRO A 188 -5.28 22.65 22.11
CA PRO A 188 -4.61 23.11 20.89
C PRO A 188 -3.71 24.33 21.10
N GLN A 189 -4.07 25.22 22.05
CA GLN A 189 -3.32 26.45 22.34
C GLN A 189 -2.21 26.27 23.38
N ASP A 190 -2.22 25.16 24.14
CA ASP A 190 -1.22 24.91 25.17
C ASP A 190 0.14 24.62 24.54
N ALA A 191 1.22 24.97 25.24
CA ALA A 191 2.56 24.54 24.85
C ALA A 191 2.70 23.02 24.97
N ILE A 192 3.31 22.38 23.98
CA ILE A 192 3.61 20.94 24.03
C ILE A 192 4.89 20.70 24.82
N THR A 193 4.91 19.66 25.66
CA THR A 193 6.14 19.27 26.38
C THR A 193 7.06 18.41 25.51
N ARG A 194 8.33 18.29 25.91
CA ARG A 194 9.29 17.40 25.24
C ARG A 194 8.84 15.93 25.27
N ALA A 195 8.28 15.48 26.39
CA ALA A 195 7.70 14.15 26.55
C ALA A 195 6.48 13.94 25.65
N GLU A 196 5.56 14.91 25.59
CA GLU A 196 4.40 14.83 24.71
C GLU A 196 4.82 14.78 23.24
N PHE A 197 5.82 15.56 22.85
CA PHE A 197 6.32 15.51 21.48
C PHE A 197 7.01 14.18 21.14
N ALA A 198 7.79 13.62 22.07
CA ALA A 198 8.35 12.28 21.93
C ALA A 198 7.24 11.22 21.80
N GLN A 199 6.15 11.35 22.58
CA GLN A 199 5.00 10.46 22.49
C GLN A 199 4.31 10.53 21.13
N VAL A 200 4.17 11.73 20.56
CA VAL A 200 3.62 11.87 19.21
C VAL A 200 4.46 11.09 18.20
N PHE A 201 5.79 11.23 18.22
CA PHE A 201 6.67 10.47 17.34
C PHE A 201 6.61 8.96 17.59
N HIS A 202 6.53 8.54 18.85
CA HIS A 202 6.42 7.14 19.23
C HIS A 202 5.12 6.50 18.76
N ASN A 203 4.02 7.26 18.69
CA ASN A 203 2.76 6.80 18.12
C ASN A 203 2.81 6.70 16.58
N ILE A 204 3.70 7.46 15.94
CA ILE A 204 3.79 7.54 14.48
C ILE A 204 4.77 6.51 13.94
N ILE A 205 6.00 6.48 14.45
CA ILE A 205 7.09 5.66 13.89
C ILE A 205 7.37 4.51 14.84
N GLY A 206 7.13 3.29 14.38
CA GLY A 206 7.46 2.08 15.11
C GLY A 206 8.95 1.76 15.06
N THR A 207 9.55 1.89 13.87
CA THR A 207 10.95 1.49 13.64
C THR A 207 11.71 2.54 12.85
N TYR A 208 12.95 2.81 13.27
CA TYR A 208 13.91 3.62 12.52
C TYR A 208 15.03 2.70 12.01
N LEU A 209 15.26 2.69 10.69
CA LEU A 209 16.40 2.00 10.09
C LEU A 209 17.55 2.99 9.95
N THR A 210 18.57 2.84 10.79
CA THR A 210 19.75 3.74 10.85
C THR A 210 21.03 3.10 10.36
N GLU A 211 20.98 1.80 10.09
CA GLU A 211 22.13 1.01 9.64
C GLU A 211 21.85 0.47 8.25
N GLU A 212 22.88 0.48 7.41
CA GLU A 212 22.86 -0.11 6.08
C GLU A 212 22.66 -1.64 6.17
N GLY A 213 22.13 -2.24 5.10
CA GLY A 213 22.06 -3.70 4.96
C GLY A 213 20.68 -4.24 4.65
N THR A 214 20.57 -5.57 4.73
CA THR A 214 19.36 -6.31 4.36
C THR A 214 18.53 -6.67 5.58
N TYR A 215 17.24 -6.37 5.50
CA TYR A 215 16.22 -6.70 6.50
C TYR A 215 15.22 -7.68 5.90
N THR A 216 14.87 -8.72 6.64
CA THR A 216 13.94 -9.78 6.20
C THR A 216 12.81 -10.05 7.21
N GLU A 217 12.77 -9.30 8.30
CA GLU A 217 11.72 -9.42 9.32
C GLU A 217 10.64 -8.39 9.07
N SER A 218 9.38 -8.80 9.22
CA SER A 218 8.24 -7.89 9.03
C SER A 218 8.14 -6.88 10.18
N PHE A 219 7.66 -5.69 9.86
CA PHE A 219 7.49 -4.59 10.80
C PHE A 219 6.02 -4.30 11.05
N THR A 220 5.67 -4.01 12.30
CA THR A 220 4.36 -3.48 12.68
C THR A 220 4.45 -1.98 12.87
N GLY A 221 3.51 -1.23 12.27
CA GLY A 221 3.52 0.22 12.27
C GLY A 221 4.46 0.81 11.22
N ASN A 222 4.57 2.14 11.24
CA ASN A 222 5.34 2.85 10.22
C ASN A 222 6.86 2.65 10.42
N VAL A 223 7.58 2.53 9.31
CA VAL A 223 9.04 2.39 9.26
C VAL A 223 9.65 3.63 8.64
N LEU A 224 10.68 4.21 9.28
CA LEU A 224 11.42 5.35 8.75
C LEU A 224 12.88 4.97 8.48
N ILE A 225 13.27 4.99 7.20
CA ILE A 225 14.64 4.72 6.75
C ILE A 225 15.44 6.03 6.80
N ARG A 226 16.55 6.05 7.55
CA ARG A 226 17.41 7.24 7.74
C ARG A 226 18.78 7.14 7.10
N THR A 227 19.11 6.02 6.49
CA THR A 227 20.38 5.77 5.80
C THR A 227 20.11 5.02 4.51
N GLY A 228 20.95 5.20 3.49
CA GLY A 228 20.83 4.43 2.26
C GLY A 228 21.42 3.03 2.37
N ASP A 229 21.58 2.40 1.21
CA ASP A 229 22.04 1.01 1.07
C ASP A 229 21.24 0.02 1.94
N VAL A 230 19.94 0.30 2.07
CA VAL A 230 18.97 -0.54 2.76
C VAL A 230 18.22 -1.41 1.75
N THR A 231 18.17 -2.70 2.02
CA THR A 231 17.34 -3.65 1.29
C THR A 231 16.30 -4.25 2.22
N LEU A 232 15.02 -4.13 1.87
CA LEU A 232 13.91 -4.84 2.51
C LEU A 232 13.54 -6.02 1.61
N SER A 233 13.54 -7.25 2.14
CA SER A 233 13.30 -8.45 1.33
C SER A 233 12.34 -9.43 2.00
N ASN A 234 11.32 -9.89 1.26
CA ASN A 234 10.36 -10.91 1.70
C ASN A 234 9.67 -10.58 3.03
N LEU A 235 9.19 -9.34 3.18
CA LEU A 235 8.62 -8.86 4.43
C LEU A 235 7.39 -7.99 4.21
N THR A 236 6.64 -7.76 5.29
CA THR A 236 5.54 -6.81 5.32
C THR A 236 5.87 -5.63 6.23
N VAL A 237 5.55 -4.42 5.78
CA VAL A 237 5.46 -3.22 6.61
C VAL A 237 3.98 -2.94 6.84
N ASP A 238 3.49 -3.23 8.05
CA ASP A 238 2.10 -2.96 8.42
C ASP A 238 1.92 -1.48 8.85
N GLY A 239 2.09 -0.59 7.88
CA GLY A 239 2.04 0.87 8.04
C GLY A 239 2.62 1.59 6.83
N ASP A 240 2.95 2.87 7.00
CA ASP A 240 3.70 3.68 6.04
C ASP A 240 5.19 3.30 6.05
N LEU A 241 5.79 3.23 4.86
CA LEU A 241 7.23 3.17 4.66
C LEU A 241 7.75 4.54 4.26
N ILE A 242 8.55 5.17 5.11
CA ILE A 242 9.05 6.54 4.93
C ILE A 242 10.54 6.49 4.62
N ILE A 243 10.91 6.90 3.41
CA ILE A 243 12.32 7.08 3.01
C ILE A 243 12.72 8.48 3.44
N GLY A 244 13.42 8.61 4.57
CA GLY A 244 13.82 9.88 5.15
C GLY A 244 14.88 10.61 4.32
N CYS A 245 15.05 11.91 4.58
CA CYS A 245 16.09 12.73 3.96
C CYS A 245 17.51 12.16 4.18
N GLY A 246 17.75 11.44 5.28
CA GLY A 246 19.05 10.86 5.60
C GLY A 246 19.55 9.82 4.59
N VAL A 247 18.65 9.22 3.81
CA VAL A 247 18.99 8.37 2.65
C VAL A 247 19.72 9.16 1.57
N ALA A 248 19.54 10.48 1.53
CA ALA A 248 20.17 11.38 0.58
C ALA A 248 20.01 10.88 -0.88
N GLU A 249 21.12 10.63 -1.58
CA GLU A 249 21.11 10.14 -2.96
C GLU A 249 21.17 8.61 -3.08
N GLU A 250 21.41 7.90 -1.98
CA GLU A 250 21.66 6.46 -1.99
C GLU A 250 20.39 5.66 -2.29
N ALA A 251 20.60 4.41 -2.71
CA ALA A 251 19.51 3.54 -3.13
C ALA A 251 18.79 2.90 -1.93
N VAL A 252 17.51 2.61 -2.11
CA VAL A 252 16.74 1.71 -1.24
C VAL A 252 16.09 0.66 -2.13
N THR A 253 16.27 -0.61 -1.78
CA THR A 253 15.71 -1.73 -2.56
C THR A 253 14.62 -2.42 -1.76
N LEU A 254 13.45 -2.57 -2.37
CA LEU A 254 12.31 -3.33 -1.86
C LEU A 254 12.13 -4.54 -2.80
N SER A 255 12.22 -5.75 -2.27
CA SER A 255 12.12 -6.99 -3.05
C SER A 255 11.10 -7.93 -2.38
N ASN A 256 9.99 -8.21 -3.07
CA ASN A 256 8.86 -8.93 -2.51
C ASN A 256 8.40 -8.35 -1.15
N VAL A 257 8.19 -7.03 -1.13
CA VAL A 257 7.75 -6.29 0.05
C VAL A 257 6.28 -5.89 -0.09
N THR A 258 5.49 -6.11 0.95
CA THR A 258 4.13 -5.54 1.04
C THR A 258 4.13 -4.38 2.03
N VAL A 259 3.74 -3.18 1.59
CA VAL A 259 3.49 -2.03 2.47
C VAL A 259 1.97 -1.83 2.53
N THR A 260 1.37 -1.91 3.72
CA THR A 260 -0.09 -1.77 3.88
C THR A 260 -0.55 -0.31 3.82
N GLY A 261 0.36 0.62 4.17
CA GLY A 261 0.19 2.06 4.03
C GLY A 261 0.89 2.62 2.81
N ARG A 262 1.48 3.81 2.95
CA ARG A 262 2.06 4.58 1.84
C ARG A 262 3.58 4.42 1.80
N LEU A 263 4.16 4.47 0.60
CA LEU A 263 5.58 4.80 0.43
C LEU A 263 5.71 6.33 0.36
N VAL A 264 6.41 6.95 1.31
CA VAL A 264 6.66 8.40 1.35
C VAL A 264 8.13 8.68 1.16
N ALA A 265 8.51 9.25 0.00
CA ALA A 265 9.90 9.47 -0.37
C ALA A 265 10.35 10.92 -0.15
N TRP A 266 11.15 11.14 0.90
CA TRP A 266 11.91 12.37 1.17
C TRP A 266 13.38 12.27 0.75
N GLY A 267 13.88 11.05 0.56
CA GLY A 267 15.21 10.74 0.03
C GLY A 267 15.14 9.64 -1.03
N GLY A 268 16.30 9.16 -1.47
CA GLY A 268 16.43 8.23 -2.59
C GLY A 268 16.69 9.01 -3.87
N GLY A 269 17.94 9.03 -4.34
CA GLY A 269 18.35 9.86 -5.48
C GLY A 269 17.81 9.40 -6.82
N THR A 270 18.53 9.80 -7.87
CA THR A 270 18.40 9.17 -9.19
C THR A 270 18.91 7.73 -9.22
N ASP A 271 19.68 7.33 -8.20
CA ASP A 271 20.08 5.94 -7.93
C ASP A 271 18.90 5.08 -7.44
N ALA A 272 17.71 5.68 -7.33
CA ALA A 272 16.38 5.12 -7.24
C ALA A 272 15.99 4.37 -5.95
N VAL A 273 14.70 4.43 -5.65
CA VAL A 273 13.99 3.52 -4.76
C VAL A 273 13.41 2.41 -5.64
N PHE A 274 13.99 1.21 -5.58
CA PHE A 274 13.58 0.07 -6.41
C PHE A 274 12.48 -0.73 -5.73
N CYS A 275 11.40 -1.02 -6.45
CA CYS A 275 10.31 -1.89 -6.07
C CYS A 275 10.34 -3.09 -7.02
N ASN A 276 10.81 -4.23 -6.50
CA ASN A 276 11.11 -5.43 -7.25
C ASN A 276 10.31 -6.64 -6.75
N ASP A 277 10.22 -7.67 -7.58
CA ASP A 277 9.75 -9.01 -7.23
C ASP A 277 8.33 -9.01 -6.62
N GLY A 278 7.39 -8.30 -7.25
CA GLY A 278 5.99 -8.22 -6.80
C GLY A 278 5.79 -7.33 -5.57
N THR A 279 6.71 -6.40 -5.33
CA THR A 279 6.57 -5.40 -4.27
C THR A 279 5.33 -4.53 -4.51
N LYS A 280 4.51 -4.34 -3.48
CA LYS A 280 3.22 -3.67 -3.61
C LYS A 280 2.87 -2.76 -2.45
N MET A 281 2.18 -1.67 -2.79
CA MET A 281 1.63 -0.70 -1.86
C MET A 281 0.48 0.09 -2.51
N PRO A 282 -0.50 0.56 -1.73
CA PRO A 282 -1.63 1.32 -2.25
C PRO A 282 -1.28 2.74 -2.72
N GLU A 283 -0.22 3.37 -2.20
CA GLU A 283 0.12 4.75 -2.52
C GLU A 283 1.62 5.01 -2.49
N VAL A 284 2.12 5.77 -3.47
CA VAL A 284 3.48 6.33 -3.51
C VAL A 284 3.39 7.85 -3.54
N LEU A 285 4.10 8.50 -2.62
CA LEU A 285 4.18 9.94 -2.53
C LEU A 285 5.64 10.42 -2.53
N VAL A 286 6.04 11.11 -3.59
CA VAL A 286 7.37 11.72 -3.71
C VAL A 286 7.31 13.18 -3.28
N CYS A 287 8.06 13.50 -2.23
CA CYS A 287 8.01 14.78 -1.53
C CYS A 287 9.39 15.40 -1.25
N ARG A 288 10.47 14.82 -1.80
CA ARG A 288 11.82 15.39 -1.73
C ARG A 288 11.87 16.81 -2.29
N VAL A 289 12.66 17.66 -1.65
CA VAL A 289 12.65 19.12 -1.89
C VAL A 289 14.01 19.72 -2.22
N ASP A 290 15.05 18.90 -2.22
CA ASP A 290 16.44 19.31 -2.32
C ASP A 290 17.16 18.71 -3.54
N ASN A 291 16.64 17.61 -4.09
CA ASN A 291 17.06 17.01 -5.36
C ASN A 291 15.95 16.13 -5.96
N ALA A 292 16.20 15.53 -7.12
CA ALA A 292 15.31 14.57 -7.75
C ALA A 292 15.27 13.20 -7.02
N VAL A 293 14.19 12.46 -7.25
CA VAL A 293 13.99 11.08 -6.79
C VAL A 293 13.42 10.25 -7.92
N LYS A 294 13.92 9.03 -8.10
CA LYS A 294 13.23 8.03 -8.93
C LYS A 294 12.69 6.92 -8.06
N VAL A 295 11.42 6.57 -8.23
CA VAL A 295 10.84 5.33 -7.67
C VAL A 295 10.54 4.42 -8.84
N ILE A 296 11.11 3.22 -8.86
CA ILE A 296 11.07 2.35 -10.05
C ILE A 296 10.42 1.03 -9.67
N TYR A 297 9.34 0.69 -10.34
CA TYR A 297 8.67 -0.59 -10.25
C TYR A 297 9.11 -1.48 -11.40
N ASP A 298 9.64 -2.66 -11.10
CA ASP A 298 9.87 -3.69 -12.11
C ASP A 298 8.53 -4.23 -12.68
N ARG A 299 8.61 -5.17 -13.62
CA ARG A 299 7.41 -5.70 -14.30
C ARG A 299 6.46 -6.39 -13.31
N ASP A 300 6.99 -7.22 -12.41
CA ASP A 300 6.20 -7.97 -11.46
C ASP A 300 5.53 -7.05 -10.43
N SER A 301 6.26 -6.05 -9.95
CA SER A 301 5.73 -5.04 -9.01
C SER A 301 4.73 -4.11 -9.70
N THR A 302 4.96 -3.76 -10.97
CA THR A 302 3.98 -3.01 -11.77
C THR A 302 2.69 -3.80 -11.91
N LEU A 303 2.78 -5.07 -12.31
CA LEU A 303 1.63 -5.98 -12.42
C LEU A 303 0.92 -6.17 -11.07
N ALA A 304 1.63 -6.12 -9.95
CA ALA A 304 1.02 -6.24 -8.63
C ALA A 304 0.18 -5.03 -8.20
N VAL A 305 0.32 -3.87 -8.87
CA VAL A 305 -0.28 -2.60 -8.41
C VAL A 305 -1.00 -1.79 -9.50
N TYR A 306 -0.91 -2.20 -10.78
CA TYR A 306 -1.32 -1.38 -11.93
C TYR A 306 -2.77 -0.87 -11.90
N ASP A 307 -3.69 -1.61 -11.30
CA ASP A 307 -5.11 -1.25 -11.24
C ASP A 307 -5.42 -0.12 -10.25
N ASP A 308 -4.76 -0.11 -9.08
CA ASP A 308 -5.24 0.63 -7.91
C ASP A 308 -4.23 1.61 -7.31
N ILE A 309 -2.96 1.60 -7.74
CA ILE A 309 -1.92 2.40 -7.11
C ILE A 309 -2.17 3.91 -7.27
N GLN A 310 -2.11 4.62 -6.15
CA GLN A 310 -2.16 6.08 -6.13
C GLN A 310 -0.75 6.65 -6.20
N VAL A 311 -0.50 7.57 -7.14
CA VAL A 311 0.81 8.21 -7.30
C VAL A 311 0.70 9.72 -7.12
N GLY A 312 1.46 10.23 -6.14
CA GLY A 312 1.59 11.65 -5.85
C GLY A 312 3.04 12.12 -6.00
N ILE A 313 3.23 13.25 -6.70
CA ILE A 313 4.49 14.01 -6.66
C ILE A 313 4.15 15.43 -6.23
N THR A 314 4.70 15.87 -5.11
CA THR A 314 4.42 17.21 -4.58
C THR A 314 4.89 18.31 -5.53
N ALA A 315 4.29 19.50 -5.46
CA ALA A 315 4.71 20.63 -6.29
C ALA A 315 6.20 21.00 -6.13
N ARG A 316 6.75 20.77 -4.93
CA ARG A 316 8.17 21.02 -4.65
C ARG A 316 9.08 19.97 -5.28
N ALA A 317 8.69 18.70 -5.24
CA ALA A 317 9.42 17.63 -5.91
C ALA A 317 9.34 17.77 -7.45
N LYS A 318 8.19 18.18 -8.00
CA LYS A 318 8.02 18.49 -9.43
C LYS A 318 8.92 19.61 -9.95
N ALA A 319 9.51 20.43 -9.07
CA ALA A 319 10.49 21.43 -9.49
C ALA A 319 11.81 20.82 -9.98
N PHE A 320 12.04 19.53 -9.72
CA PHE A 320 13.19 18.75 -10.20
C PHE A 320 12.73 17.86 -11.36
N PRO A 321 13.10 18.17 -12.62
CA PRO A 321 12.56 17.49 -13.81
C PRO A 321 12.84 15.99 -13.88
N GLU A 322 13.88 15.51 -13.19
CA GLU A 322 14.25 14.09 -13.15
C GLU A 322 13.46 13.31 -12.09
N THR A 323 12.56 13.96 -11.35
CA THR A 323 11.70 13.29 -10.36
C THR A 323 10.59 12.52 -11.05
N GLU A 324 10.55 11.21 -10.83
CA GLU A 324 9.62 10.33 -11.54
C GLU A 324 9.27 9.09 -10.71
N VAL A 325 8.05 8.59 -10.92
CA VAL A 325 7.64 7.24 -10.51
C VAL A 325 7.46 6.44 -11.79
N ILE A 326 8.29 5.43 -11.98
CA ILE A 326 8.43 4.67 -13.22
C ILE A 326 7.80 3.29 -13.01
N PHE A 327 6.92 2.91 -13.91
CA PHE A 327 6.36 1.58 -14.03
C PHE A 327 6.87 0.94 -15.30
N TYR A 328 7.36 -0.29 -15.21
CA TYR A 328 7.81 -1.02 -16.39
C TYR A 328 6.61 -1.45 -17.23
N ASP A 329 6.82 -1.53 -18.55
CA ASP A 329 5.76 -1.93 -19.48
C ASP A 329 5.34 -3.39 -19.22
N ILE A 330 4.02 -3.56 -19.09
CA ILE A 330 3.33 -4.85 -18.91
C ILE A 330 2.27 -5.09 -19.99
N SER A 331 2.23 -4.25 -21.03
CA SER A 331 1.20 -4.31 -22.08
C SER A 331 1.15 -5.68 -22.76
N ASP A 332 2.31 -6.30 -22.98
CA ASP A 332 2.42 -7.65 -23.53
C ASP A 332 1.76 -8.72 -22.63
N ILE A 333 1.92 -8.61 -21.31
CA ILE A 333 1.29 -9.52 -20.34
C ILE A 333 -0.23 -9.32 -20.30
N LEU A 334 -0.69 -8.06 -20.40
CA LEU A 334 -2.12 -7.74 -20.42
C LEU A 334 -2.79 -8.25 -21.71
N GLU A 335 -2.12 -8.08 -22.87
CA GLU A 335 -2.59 -8.62 -24.14
C GLU A 335 -2.63 -10.16 -24.13
N GLU A 336 -1.63 -10.83 -23.56
CA GLU A 336 -1.65 -12.29 -23.41
C GLU A 336 -2.80 -12.77 -22.50
N GLN A 337 -3.08 -12.07 -21.40
CA GLN A 337 -4.22 -12.37 -20.53
C GLN A 337 -5.55 -12.16 -21.24
N GLU A 338 -5.73 -11.06 -21.97
CA GLU A 338 -6.95 -10.81 -22.75
C GLU A 338 -7.18 -11.89 -23.81
N ASN A 339 -6.12 -12.30 -24.52
CA ASN A 339 -6.20 -13.39 -25.49
C ASN A 339 -6.55 -14.73 -24.83
N LEU A 340 -6.02 -14.99 -23.64
CA LEU A 340 -6.34 -16.21 -22.88
C LEU A 340 -7.79 -16.19 -22.40
N ASP A 341 -8.25 -15.09 -21.81
CA ASP A 341 -9.62 -14.93 -21.34
C ASP A 341 -10.62 -15.01 -22.49
N GLN A 342 -10.27 -14.43 -23.63
CA GLN A 342 -11.03 -14.57 -24.87
C GLN A 342 -11.06 -16.03 -25.32
N THR A 343 -9.93 -16.74 -25.31
CA THR A 343 -9.88 -18.17 -25.67
C THR A 343 -10.75 -19.03 -24.74
N VAL A 344 -10.71 -18.77 -23.43
CA VAL A 344 -11.53 -19.50 -22.44
C VAL A 344 -13.02 -19.23 -22.68
N THR A 345 -13.39 -17.96 -22.87
CA THR A 345 -14.77 -17.56 -23.17
C THR A 345 -15.25 -18.20 -24.48
N ASP A 346 -14.39 -18.16 -25.50
CA ASP A 346 -14.65 -18.73 -26.82
C ASP A 346 -14.73 -20.27 -26.80
N GLN A 347 -14.22 -20.94 -25.76
CA GLN A 347 -14.30 -22.40 -25.61
C GLN A 347 -15.44 -22.86 -24.66
N GLN A 348 -16.21 -21.95 -24.08
CA GLN A 348 -17.29 -22.31 -23.16
C GLN A 348 -18.53 -22.81 -23.91
N ILE A 349 -18.97 -24.04 -23.63
CA ILE A 349 -20.26 -24.56 -24.11
C ILE A 349 -21.37 -23.98 -23.24
N SER A 350 -22.25 -23.18 -23.84
CA SER A 350 -23.32 -22.43 -23.18
C SER A 350 -24.68 -22.91 -23.69
N VAL A 351 -25.09 -24.13 -23.30
CA VAL A 351 -26.34 -24.76 -23.73
C VAL A 351 -27.12 -25.30 -22.53
N THR A 352 -28.44 -25.23 -22.57
CA THR A 352 -29.34 -25.94 -21.66
C THR A 352 -29.84 -27.21 -22.33
N ILE A 353 -29.59 -28.34 -21.68
CA ILE A 353 -30.23 -29.64 -21.96
C ILE A 353 -31.14 -29.94 -20.76
N PRO A 354 -32.42 -30.29 -20.95
CA PRO A 354 -33.28 -30.66 -19.84
C PRO A 354 -32.82 -31.99 -19.24
N ALA A 355 -33.02 -32.17 -17.93
CA ALA A 355 -32.73 -33.45 -17.28
C ALA A 355 -33.62 -34.57 -17.84
N ASP A 356 -34.87 -34.22 -18.17
CA ASP A 356 -35.90 -35.15 -18.61
C ASP A 356 -36.61 -34.59 -19.84
N PHE A 357 -36.82 -35.44 -20.83
CA PHE A 357 -37.72 -35.21 -21.95
C PHE A 357 -38.99 -36.06 -21.79
N PHE A 358 -40.15 -35.52 -22.19
CA PHE A 358 -41.44 -36.19 -22.05
C PHE A 358 -42.15 -36.32 -23.39
N LEU A 359 -42.79 -37.45 -23.65
CA LEU A 359 -43.68 -37.60 -24.81
C LEU A 359 -44.82 -38.58 -24.55
N GLU A 360 -45.90 -38.41 -25.31
CA GLU A 360 -46.98 -39.39 -25.35
C GLU A 360 -46.61 -40.56 -26.26
N LYS A 361 -47.14 -41.73 -25.95
CA LYS A 361 -46.96 -42.93 -26.77
C LYS A 361 -47.47 -42.66 -28.19
N GLU A 362 -46.70 -43.10 -29.18
CA GLU A 362 -46.91 -42.88 -30.62
C GLU A 362 -46.53 -41.48 -31.13
N ASP A 363 -46.19 -40.53 -30.25
CA ASP A 363 -45.62 -39.26 -30.67
C ASP A 363 -44.16 -39.40 -31.13
N LEU A 364 -43.73 -38.42 -31.93
CA LEU A 364 -42.39 -38.32 -32.47
C LEU A 364 -41.63 -37.09 -31.95
N VAL A 365 -42.16 -36.33 -31.01
CA VAL A 365 -41.47 -35.17 -30.43
C VAL A 365 -41.33 -35.38 -28.93
N ALA A 366 -40.10 -35.47 -28.46
CA ALA A 366 -39.79 -35.49 -27.04
C ALA A 366 -39.72 -34.04 -26.55
N GLU A 367 -40.69 -33.63 -25.74
CA GLU A 367 -40.82 -32.29 -25.20
C GLU A 367 -39.78 -32.03 -24.13
N GLY A 368 -39.14 -30.86 -24.20
CA GLY A 368 -38.06 -30.46 -23.31
C GLY A 368 -37.41 -29.18 -23.82
N THR A 369 -36.99 -28.29 -22.93
CA THR A 369 -36.41 -27.00 -23.33
C THR A 369 -34.93 -27.14 -23.57
N LEU A 370 -34.55 -27.05 -24.85
CA LEU A 370 -33.19 -26.89 -25.31
C LEU A 370 -32.94 -25.40 -25.57
N ALA A 371 -31.92 -24.81 -24.97
CA ALA A 371 -31.63 -23.38 -25.17
C ALA A 371 -30.15 -23.14 -25.41
N ASN A 372 -29.83 -22.40 -26.46
CA ASN A 372 -28.48 -21.93 -26.75
C ASN A 372 -28.30 -20.54 -26.13
N HIS A 373 -27.41 -20.44 -25.14
CA HIS A 373 -27.05 -19.20 -24.46
C HIS A 373 -25.72 -18.63 -24.97
N SER A 374 -25.14 -19.21 -26.03
CA SER A 374 -24.00 -18.64 -26.74
C SER A 374 -24.46 -17.53 -27.68
N GLU A 375 -23.65 -16.49 -27.78
CA GLU A 375 -23.83 -15.41 -28.75
C GLU A 375 -23.18 -15.71 -30.11
N LYS A 376 -22.29 -16.71 -30.18
CA LYS A 376 -21.45 -16.99 -31.35
C LYS A 376 -21.65 -18.40 -31.91
N ASP A 377 -21.91 -19.39 -31.06
CA ASP A 377 -21.90 -20.79 -31.46
C ASP A 377 -23.26 -21.28 -31.89
N THR A 378 -23.25 -22.14 -32.89
CA THR A 378 -24.38 -23.02 -33.21
C THR A 378 -24.15 -24.35 -32.52
N TYR A 379 -25.19 -24.90 -31.90
CA TYR A 379 -25.13 -26.25 -31.32
C TYR A 379 -25.93 -27.24 -32.17
N GLU A 380 -25.32 -28.37 -32.48
CA GLU A 380 -26.00 -29.55 -33.01
C GLU A 380 -26.19 -30.56 -31.89
N ILE A 381 -27.44 -31.01 -31.70
CA ILE A 381 -27.83 -31.82 -30.55
C ILE A 381 -28.62 -33.03 -31.04
N TYR A 382 -28.22 -34.22 -30.59
CA TYR A 382 -29.03 -35.43 -30.75
C TYR A 382 -28.94 -36.31 -29.50
N LEU A 383 -29.95 -37.15 -29.28
CA LEU A 383 -30.03 -38.05 -28.15
C LEU A 383 -29.71 -39.48 -28.58
N THR A 384 -29.00 -40.22 -27.72
CA THR A 384 -28.78 -41.65 -27.84
C THR A 384 -29.36 -42.40 -26.64
N VAL A 385 -29.89 -43.60 -26.86
CA VAL A 385 -30.26 -44.56 -25.80
C VAL A 385 -29.46 -45.83 -26.05
N ASP A 386 -28.82 -46.39 -25.02
CA ASP A 386 -27.90 -47.54 -25.13
C ASP A 386 -26.80 -47.35 -26.19
N GLY A 387 -26.41 -46.11 -26.47
CA GLY A 387 -25.40 -45.73 -27.47
C GLY A 387 -25.92 -45.59 -28.91
N GLU A 388 -27.19 -45.88 -29.17
CA GLU A 388 -27.81 -45.75 -30.50
C GLU A 388 -28.61 -44.44 -30.63
N PRO A 389 -28.49 -43.69 -31.74
CA PRO A 389 -29.26 -42.46 -31.96
C PRO A 389 -30.77 -42.72 -32.00
N VAL A 390 -31.53 -41.96 -31.20
CA VAL A 390 -32.99 -42.05 -31.15
C VAL A 390 -33.68 -40.79 -31.68
N THR A 391 -32.97 -39.67 -31.86
CA THR A 391 -33.50 -38.42 -32.42
C THR A 391 -32.84 -38.02 -33.73
N GLU A 392 -33.53 -37.19 -34.50
CA GLU A 392 -32.89 -36.31 -35.49
C GLU A 392 -31.93 -35.33 -34.79
N THR A 393 -30.95 -34.81 -35.53
CA THR A 393 -30.09 -33.73 -35.03
C THR A 393 -30.84 -32.41 -35.06
N ALA A 394 -31.02 -31.80 -33.89
CA ALA A 394 -31.53 -30.45 -33.75
C ALA A 394 -30.38 -29.43 -33.86
N THR A 395 -30.56 -28.41 -34.68
CA THR A 395 -29.61 -27.29 -34.80
C THR A 395 -30.16 -26.07 -34.07
N LEU A 396 -29.42 -25.55 -33.09
CA LEU A 396 -29.73 -24.34 -32.34
C LEU A 396 -28.76 -23.22 -32.71
N ALA A 397 -29.26 -22.21 -33.43
CA ALA A 397 -28.52 -20.97 -33.66
C ALA A 397 -28.25 -20.21 -32.34
N PRO A 398 -27.27 -19.28 -32.32
CA PRO A 398 -27.01 -18.44 -31.15
C PRO A 398 -28.28 -17.79 -30.58
N GLY A 399 -28.46 -17.86 -29.27
CA GLY A 399 -29.64 -17.33 -28.56
C GLY A 399 -30.97 -18.04 -28.81
N ALA A 400 -31.01 -19.10 -29.62
CA ALA A 400 -32.24 -19.80 -29.96
C ALA A 400 -32.66 -20.81 -28.88
N ALA A 401 -33.96 -21.10 -28.80
CA ALA A 401 -34.50 -22.16 -27.98
C ALA A 401 -35.47 -23.05 -28.78
N LEU A 402 -35.51 -24.33 -28.44
CA LEU A 402 -36.43 -25.35 -28.96
C LEU A 402 -37.15 -26.01 -27.78
N SER A 403 -38.46 -26.23 -27.92
CA SER A 403 -39.30 -26.85 -26.87
C SER A 403 -39.43 -28.37 -27.00
N GLY A 404 -38.66 -28.99 -27.88
CA GLY A 404 -38.59 -30.44 -28.01
C GLY A 404 -37.66 -30.87 -29.13
N ILE A 405 -37.37 -32.16 -29.18
CA ILE A 405 -36.50 -32.79 -30.20
C ILE A 405 -37.23 -33.95 -30.86
N ARG A 406 -37.08 -34.09 -32.18
CA ARG A 406 -37.81 -35.07 -32.98
C ARG A 406 -37.15 -36.45 -32.92
N LEU A 407 -37.90 -37.49 -32.61
CA LEU A 407 -37.48 -38.89 -32.65
C LEU A 407 -37.38 -39.42 -34.09
N LEU A 408 -36.45 -40.34 -34.32
CA LEU A 408 -36.33 -41.07 -35.59
C LEU A 408 -37.46 -42.10 -35.78
N ASN A 409 -37.90 -42.72 -34.68
CA ASN A 409 -38.97 -43.70 -34.62
C ASN A 409 -39.76 -43.56 -33.31
N THR A 410 -40.96 -44.13 -33.25
CA THR A 410 -41.73 -44.19 -32.00
C THR A 410 -41.01 -45.07 -30.97
N LEU A 411 -41.08 -44.67 -29.70
CA LEU A 411 -40.60 -45.46 -28.57
C LEU A 411 -41.78 -46.17 -27.88
N SER A 412 -41.50 -47.32 -27.27
CA SER A 412 -42.49 -47.99 -26.42
C SER A 412 -42.67 -47.26 -25.09
N LEU A 413 -43.76 -47.55 -24.39
CA LEU A 413 -44.00 -47.04 -23.04
C LEU A 413 -42.83 -47.42 -22.11
N GLY A 414 -42.27 -46.44 -21.40
CA GLY A 414 -41.16 -46.66 -20.47
C GLY A 414 -40.29 -45.42 -20.24
N ASP A 415 -39.32 -45.59 -19.35
CA ASP A 415 -38.27 -44.61 -19.03
C ASP A 415 -36.96 -45.08 -19.65
N TYR A 416 -36.25 -44.17 -20.31
CA TYR A 416 -35.01 -44.45 -21.01
C TYR A 416 -33.90 -43.52 -20.51
N ASP A 417 -32.83 -44.12 -19.97
CA ASP A 417 -31.58 -43.38 -19.74
C ASP A 417 -30.98 -42.99 -21.08
N ALA A 418 -30.79 -41.69 -21.29
CA ALA A 418 -30.35 -41.14 -22.55
C ALA A 418 -29.09 -40.28 -22.38
N THR A 419 -28.39 -40.04 -23.48
CA THR A 419 -27.25 -39.13 -23.53
C THR A 419 -27.46 -38.13 -24.65
N ALA A 420 -27.44 -36.85 -24.30
CA ALA A 420 -27.40 -35.77 -25.28
C ALA A 420 -25.95 -35.54 -25.73
N HIS A 421 -25.71 -35.63 -27.03
CA HIS A 421 -24.44 -35.27 -27.65
C HIS A 421 -24.59 -33.87 -28.22
N VAL A 422 -23.85 -32.92 -27.64
CA VAL A 422 -23.88 -31.50 -28.02
C VAL A 422 -22.58 -31.17 -28.75
N THR A 423 -22.67 -30.95 -30.06
CA THR A 423 -21.53 -30.51 -30.87
C THR A 423 -21.58 -29.00 -31.05
N ALA A 424 -20.51 -28.32 -30.63
CA ALA A 424 -20.35 -26.88 -30.80
C ALA A 424 -19.72 -26.57 -32.17
N ILE A 425 -20.32 -25.64 -32.91
CA ILE A 425 -19.89 -25.22 -34.24
C ILE A 425 -19.74 -23.71 -34.28
N ARG A 426 -18.56 -23.24 -34.71
CA ARG A 426 -18.28 -21.81 -34.95
C ARG A 426 -17.69 -21.63 -36.34
N ASP A 427 -18.26 -20.69 -37.09
CA ASP A 427 -17.84 -20.38 -38.48
C ASP A 427 -17.71 -21.63 -39.38
N GLY A 428 -18.56 -22.64 -39.13
CA GLY A 428 -18.57 -23.90 -39.88
C GLY A 428 -17.53 -24.94 -39.44
N ALA A 429 -16.72 -24.67 -38.42
CA ALA A 429 -15.79 -25.63 -37.82
C ALA A 429 -16.34 -26.23 -36.53
N ILE A 430 -16.15 -27.54 -36.34
CA ILE A 430 -16.49 -28.23 -35.08
C ILE A 430 -15.44 -27.87 -34.02
N LEU A 431 -15.89 -27.27 -32.92
CA LEU A 431 -15.03 -26.91 -31.78
C LEU A 431 -14.85 -28.08 -30.81
N GLY A 432 -15.87 -28.91 -30.66
CA GLY A 432 -15.86 -30.05 -29.75
C GLY A 432 -17.26 -30.64 -29.55
N THR A 433 -17.32 -31.77 -28.86
CA THR A 433 -18.56 -32.46 -28.52
C THR A 433 -18.59 -32.78 -27.04
N LEU A 434 -19.69 -32.41 -26.37
CA LEU A 434 -19.97 -32.71 -24.96
C LEU A 434 -21.07 -33.76 -24.87
N GLN A 435 -20.94 -34.69 -23.93
CA GLN A 435 -21.99 -35.65 -23.58
C GLN A 435 -22.63 -35.25 -22.27
N VAL A 436 -23.96 -35.17 -22.25
CA VAL A 436 -24.76 -34.80 -21.08
C VAL A 436 -25.77 -35.92 -20.82
N GLU A 437 -25.78 -36.48 -19.62
CA GLU A 437 -26.79 -37.46 -19.20
C GLU A 437 -28.16 -36.79 -19.09
N THR A 438 -29.19 -37.46 -19.59
CA THR A 438 -30.60 -37.02 -19.62
C THR A 438 -31.51 -38.26 -19.61
N ALA A 439 -32.82 -38.08 -19.59
CA ALA A 439 -33.79 -39.17 -19.67
C ALA A 439 -34.91 -38.87 -20.67
N ILE A 440 -35.52 -39.90 -21.23
CA ILE A 440 -36.73 -39.81 -22.04
C ILE A 440 -37.83 -40.63 -21.39
N HIS A 441 -38.98 -39.99 -21.10
CA HIS A 441 -40.15 -40.62 -20.48
C HIS A 441 -41.30 -40.70 -21.48
N VAL A 442 -41.70 -41.93 -21.81
CA VAL A 442 -42.83 -42.20 -22.71
C VAL A 442 -44.03 -42.64 -21.88
N ALA A 443 -45.11 -41.85 -21.91
CA ALA A 443 -46.33 -42.11 -21.16
C ALA A 443 -47.57 -42.23 -22.08
N GLU A 444 -48.63 -42.89 -21.62
CA GLU A 444 -49.93 -42.88 -22.31
C GLU A 444 -50.84 -41.80 -21.70
N GLN A 445 -51.50 -41.02 -22.55
CA GLN A 445 -52.51 -40.07 -22.10
C GLN A 445 -53.78 -40.85 -21.68
N TRP A 446 -54.02 -40.95 -20.38
CA TRP A 446 -55.26 -41.53 -19.87
C TRP A 446 -56.43 -40.55 -20.06
N ASN A 447 -57.17 -40.70 -21.15
CA ASN A 447 -58.45 -40.02 -21.35
C ASN A 447 -59.52 -40.60 -20.39
N LEU A 448 -59.66 -39.98 -19.22
CA LEU A 448 -60.82 -40.20 -18.35
C LEU A 448 -62.05 -39.44 -18.90
N GLY A 449 -62.69 -39.96 -19.95
CA GLY A 449 -63.95 -39.40 -20.45
C GLY A 449 -64.68 -40.17 -21.57
N GLY A 450 -65.67 -41.00 -21.16
CA GLY A 450 -66.87 -41.44 -21.92
C GLY A 450 -66.69 -42.69 -22.80
N ASP A 451 -67.55 -43.72 -22.80
CA ASP A 451 -69.00 -43.71 -22.64
C ASP A 451 -69.66 -45.01 -22.07
N ALA A 452 -70.75 -44.76 -21.35
CA ALA A 452 -72.04 -45.48 -21.24
C ALA A 452 -72.17 -46.89 -20.63
N ALA A 453 -72.78 -46.94 -19.44
CA ALA A 453 -74.14 -47.50 -19.24
C ALA A 453 -74.83 -46.86 -18.03
#